data_AF-A0A933BUV6-F1
#
_entry.id   AF-A0A933BUV6-F1
#
_cell.length_a   1.000
_cell.length_b   1.000
_cell.length_c   1.000
_cell.angle_alpha   90.00
_cell.angle_beta   90.00
_cell.angle_gamma   90.00
#
_symmetry.space_group_name_H-M   'P 1'
#
loop_
_entity.id
_entity.type
_entity.pdbx_description
1 polymer ?
#
loop_
_entity_poly.entity_id
_entity_poly.type
_entity_poly.pdbx_seq_one_letter_code
_entity_poly.pdbx_strand_id
1 'polypeptide(L)' 'MEIDATLLEKVRKENQEFKKLYDEHSSLKNRVEELNRLKFLNAEQELEKKTIQKQKLKNKDRMQEILSQYQATLH' A
#
# COMPACT_ATOMS: atom_id res chain seq x y z
N MET A 1 6.29 10.59 -1.80
CA MET A 1 5.01 10.81 -2.49
C MET A 1 3.94 10.81 -1.44
N GLU A 2 3.52 12.00 -1.04
CA GLU A 2 2.31 12.19 -0.26
C GLU A 2 1.14 11.92 -1.20
N ILE A 3 0.44 10.83 -0.93
CA ILE A 3 -0.83 10.59 -1.60
C ILE A 3 -1.77 11.65 -1.07
N ASP A 4 -2.33 12.46 -1.97
CA ASP A 4 -3.23 13.55 -1.62
C ASP A 4 -4.42 12.99 -0.83
N ALA A 5 -4.50 13.33 0.46
CA ALA A 5 -5.47 12.74 1.39
C ALA A 5 -6.92 13.00 0.95
N THR A 6 -7.15 14.14 0.30
CA THR A 6 -8.44 14.52 -0.28
C THR A 6 -8.82 13.64 -1.46
N LEU A 7 -7.90 13.38 -2.40
CA LEU A 7 -8.14 12.46 -3.51
C LEU A 7 -8.30 11.03 -3.01
N LEU A 8 -7.49 10.63 -2.02
CA LEU A 8 -7.58 9.32 -1.38
C LEU A 8 -8.97 9.07 -0.81
N GLU A 9 -9.55 10.03 -0.08
CA GLU A 9 -10.87 9.84 0.53
C GLU A 9 -11.99 9.73 -0.51
N LYS A 10 -11.92 10.51 -1.60
CA LYS A 10 -12.86 10.41 -2.72
C LYS A 10 -12.77 9.06 -3.42
N VAL A 11 -11.57 8.67 -3.84
CA VAL A 11 -11.33 7.37 -4.50
C VAL A 11 -11.70 6.22 -3.58
N ARG A 12 -11.45 6.32 -2.27
CA ARG A 12 -11.84 5.27 -1.32
C ARG A 12 -13.36 5.16 -1.13
N LYS A 13 -14.12 6.25 -1.32
CA LYS A 13 -15.59 6.24 -1.30
C LYS A 13 -16.17 5.66 -2.58
N GLU A 14 -15.62 6.02 -3.74
CA GLU A 14 -16.15 5.57 -5.04
C GLU A 14 -15.57 4.24 -5.52
N ASN A 15 -14.35 3.89 -5.12
CA ASN A 15 -13.64 2.71 -5.59
C ASN A 15 -13.31 1.76 -4.41
N GLN A 16 -14.12 0.69 -4.30
CA GLN A 16 -13.89 -0.37 -3.31
C GLN A 16 -12.55 -1.10 -3.50
N GLU A 17 -12.05 -1.19 -4.74
CA GLU A 17 -10.77 -1.84 -5.01
C GLU A 17 -9.60 -1.02 -4.42
N PHE A 18 -9.65 0.30 -4.57
CA PHE A 18 -8.70 1.19 -3.89
C PHE A 18 -8.73 1.03 -2.37
N LYS A 19 -9.94 0.95 -1.79
CA LYS A 19 -10.09 0.73 -0.35
C LYS A 19 -9.42 -0.57 0.10
N LYS A 20 -9.58 -1.66 -0.65
CA LYS A 20 -8.91 -2.95 -0.36
C LYS A 20 -7.39 -2.84 -0.48
N LEU A 21 -6.88 -2.23 -1.56
CA LEU A 21 -5.44 -2.03 -1.76
C LEU A 21 -4.81 -1.20 -0.64
N TYR A 22 -5.50 -0.17 -0.17
CA TYR A 22 -5.05 0.66 0.95
C TYR A 22 -5.00 -0.12 2.27
N ASP A 23 -6.03 -0.94 2.54
CA ASP A 23 -6.08 -1.80 3.72
C ASP A 23 -4.96 -2.84 3.71
N GLU A 24 -4.75 -3.50 2.58
CA GLU A 24 -3.61 -4.40 2.34
C GLU A 24 -2.29 -3.68 2.55
N HIS A 25 -2.10 -2.49 1.96
CA HIS A 25 -0.87 -1.72 2.12
C HIS A 25 -0.61 -1.35 3.60
N SER A 26 -1.64 -1.00 4.35
CA SER A 26 -1.55 -0.70 5.79
C SER A 26 -1.21 -1.94 6.61
N SER A 27 -1.86 -3.07 6.32
CA SER A 27 -1.59 -4.36 6.96
C SER A 27 -0.14 -4.82 6.69
N LEU A 28 0.30 -4.74 5.44
CA LEU A 28 1.68 -5.03 5.03
C LEU A 28 2.69 -4.08 5.71
N LYS A 29 2.34 -2.81 5.91
CA LYS A 29 3.19 -1.86 6.63
C LYS A 29 3.33 -2.26 8.10
N ASN A 30 2.23 -2.59 8.79
CA ASN A 30 2.27 -3.08 10.16
C ASN A 30 3.13 -4.33 10.29
N ARG A 31 2.95 -5.30 9.40
CA ARG A 31 3.74 -6.53 9.36
C ARG A 31 5.24 -6.24 9.22
N VAL A 32 5.62 -5.32 8.32
CA VAL A 32 7.03 -4.89 8.17
C VAL A 32 7.54 -4.18 9.42
N GLU A 33 6.73 -3.39 10.11
CA GLU A 33 7.12 -2.73 11.34
C GLU A 33 7.29 -3.71 12.50
N GLU A 34 6.44 -4.73 12.63
CA GLU A 34 6.63 -5.84 13.56
C GLU A 34 7.94 -6.57 13.28
N LEU A 35 8.22 -6.89 12.02
CA LEU A 35 9.48 -7.48 11.59
C LEU A 35 10.67 -6.56 11.88
N ASN A 36 10.56 -5.25 11.68
CA ASN A 36 11.63 -4.30 11.99
C ASN A 36 11.86 -4.12 13.49
N ARG A 37 10.83 -4.35 14.33
CA ARG A 37 10.95 -4.32 15.79
C ARG A 37 11.71 -5.53 16.33
N LEU A 38 11.72 -6.65 15.60
CA LEU A 38 12.53 -7.81 15.95
C LEU A 38 14.01 -7.46 15.76
N LYS A 39 14.79 -7.51 16.85
CA LYS A 39 16.25 -7.26 16.82
C LYS A 39 17.01 -8.23 15.91
N PHE A 40 16.48 -9.43 15.71
CA PHE A 40 17.05 -10.45 14.85
C PHE A 40 15.94 -11.06 14.00
N LEU A 41 16.04 -10.89 12.69
CA LEU A 41 15.19 -11.54 11.71
C LEU A 41 15.84 -12.86 11.33
N ASN A 42 15.08 -13.96 11.41
CA ASN A 42 15.51 -15.24 10.85
C ASN A 42 15.43 -15.20 9.32
N ALA A 43 16.06 -16.15 8.63
CA ALA A 43 16.06 -16.22 7.17
C ALA A 43 14.64 -16.20 6.55
N GLU A 44 13.68 -16.87 7.19
CA GLU A 44 12.27 -16.83 6.79
C GLU A 44 11.65 -15.43 6.93
N GLN A 45 12.01 -14.71 7.99
CA GLN A 45 11.50 -13.37 8.29
C GLN A 45 12.12 -12.32 7.36
N GLU A 46 13.40 -12.48 6.97
CA GLU A 46 14.03 -11.66 5.93
C GLU A 46 13.35 -11.86 4.57
N LEU A 47 13.03 -13.12 4.23
CA LEU A 47 12.30 -13.45 3.00
C LEU A 47 10.87 -12.87 3.02
N GLU A 48 10.18 -12.98 4.16
CA GLU A 48 8.85 -12.39 4.37
C GLU A 48 8.92 -10.86 4.23
N LYS A 49 9.89 -10.20 4.89
CA LYS A 49 10.12 -8.75 4.78
C LYS A 49 10.34 -8.31 3.32
N LYS A 50 11.15 -9.06 2.56
CA LYS A 50 11.39 -8.79 1.13
C LYS A 50 10.13 -8.95 0.29
N THR A 51 9.35 -9.99 0.56
CA THR A 51 8.08 -10.27 -0.12
C THR A 51 7.06 -9.18 0.16
N ILE A 52 6.92 -8.76 1.42
CA ILE A 52 6.04 -7.68 1.82
C ILE A 52 6.47 -6.36 1.19
N GLN A 53 7.77 -6.04 1.15
CA GLN A 53 8.26 -4.84 0.46
C GLN A 53 7.88 -4.82 -1.03
N LYS A 54 8.01 -5.96 -1.72
CA LYS A 54 7.56 -6.09 -3.13
C LYS A 54 6.05 -5.90 -3.26
N GLN A 55 5.25 -6.49 -2.38
CA GLN A 55 3.79 -6.31 -2.39
C GLN A 55 3.41 -4.85 -2.11
N LYS A 56 4.08 -4.19 -1.16
CA LYS A 56 3.85 -2.75 -0.90
C LYS A 56 4.19 -1.90 -2.12
N LEU A 57 5.26 -2.21 -2.84
CA LEU A 57 5.59 -1.53 -4.10
C LEU A 57 4.47 -1.74 -5.12
N LYS A 58 4.03 -2.98 -5.36
CA LYS A 58 2.91 -3.25 -6.27
C LYS A 58 1.62 -2.55 -5.86
N ASN A 59 1.24 -2.61 -4.58
CA ASN A 59 0.04 -1.96 -4.08
C ASN A 59 0.14 -0.44 -4.19
N LYS A 60 1.32 0.13 -3.96
CA LYS A 60 1.58 1.55 -4.20
C LYS A 60 1.42 1.91 -5.67
N ASP A 61 2.05 1.17 -6.58
CA ASP A 61 1.92 1.38 -8.03
C ASP A 61 0.44 1.33 -8.45
N ARG A 62 -0.28 0.28 -8.01
CA ARG A 62 -1.71 0.11 -8.29
C ARG A 62 -2.56 1.26 -7.75
N MET A 63 -2.30 1.70 -6.52
CA MET A 63 -2.97 2.87 -5.93
C MET A 63 -2.70 4.13 -6.75
N GLN A 64 -1.46 4.33 -7.20
CA GLN A 64 -1.07 5.48 -8.01
C GLN A 64 -1.71 5.46 -9.40
N GLU A 65 -1.80 4.28 -10.04
CA GLU A 65 -2.53 4.10 -11.29
C GLU A 65 -4.01 4.46 -11.14
N ILE A 66 -4.68 3.97 -10.09
CA ILE A 66 -6.09 4.28 -9.82
C ILE A 66 -6.26 5.79 -9.61
N LEU A 67 -5.41 6.42 -8.80
CA LEU A 67 -5.46 7.87 -8.57
C LEU A 67 -5.26 8.65 -9.86
N SER A 68 -4.31 8.24 -10.70
CA SER A 68 -4.02 8.90 -11.97
C SER A 68 -5.15 8.73 -12.98
N GLN A 69 -5.75 7.55 -13.08
CA GLN A 69 -6.95 7.33 -13.91
C GLN A 69 -8.11 8.17 -13.39
N TYR A 70 -8.32 8.19 -12.09
CA TYR A 70 -9.42 8.91 -11.47
C TYR A 70 -9.28 10.43 -11.64
N GLN A 71 -8.06 10.98 -11.52
CA GLN A 71 -7.77 12.37 -11.89
C GLN A 71 -8.04 12.65 -13.36
N ALA A 72 -7.68 11.73 -14.27
CA ALA A 72 -7.94 11.88 -15.69
C ALA A 72 -9.44 11.77 -16.04
N THR A 73 -10.24 11.07 -15.24
CA THR A 73 -11.69 10.92 -15.44
C THR A 73 -12.48 12.12 -14.91
N LEU A 74 -11.89 12.88 -13.99
CA LEU A 74 -12.47 14.09 -13.38
C LEU A 74 -12.24 15.37 -14.20
N HIS A 75 -11.46 15.30 -15.28
CA HIS A 75 -11.10 16.43 -16.16
C HIS A 75 -11.78 16.28 -17.53
#